data_AF-A0A1W9LY57-F1
#
_entry.id   AF-A0A1W9LY57-F1
#
_cell.length_a   1.000
_cell.length_b   1.000
_cell.length_c   1.000
_cell.angle_alpha   90.00
_cell.angle_beta   90.00
_cell.angle_gamma   90.00
#
_symmetry.space_group_name_H-M   'P 1'
#
loop_
_entity.id
_entity.type
_entity.pdbx_description
1 polymer ?
#
loop_
_entity_poly.entity_id
_entity_poly.type
_entity_poly.pdbx_seq_one_letter_code
_entity_poly.pdbx_strand_id
1 'polypeptide(L)'
;MNKQMTITVASVPDREGLVAELWYGDEQWGEIFQEGDELRLALYPNPNHSFWNFDSGDAANAIQTAKKKLLETEPDTDAQIISKIHRARTGTGLPI
;
A
#
# COMPACT_ATOMS: atom_id res chain seq x y z
N MET A 1 -13.42 19.64 15.39
CA MET A 1 -13.84 18.69 14.33
C MET A 1 -12.88 17.53 14.35
N ASN A 2 -13.37 16.30 14.46
CA ASN A 2 -12.52 15.11 14.34
C ASN A 2 -12.23 14.94 12.84
N LYS A 3 -10.97 15.01 12.44
CA LYS A 3 -10.59 14.71 11.06
C LYS A 3 -10.61 13.19 10.87
N GLN A 4 -10.89 12.73 9.66
CA GLN A 4 -10.93 11.30 9.35
C GLN A 4 -9.57 10.83 8.83
N MET A 5 -9.18 9.61 9.20
CA MET A 5 -8.06 8.92 8.56
C MET A 5 -8.50 8.28 7.25
N THR A 6 -7.78 8.57 6.17
CA THR A 6 -8.03 8.00 4.84
C THR A 6 -6.74 7.48 4.23
N ILE A 7 -6.89 6.60 3.23
CA ILE A 7 -5.77 5.92 2.58
C ILE A 7 -5.96 5.99 1.07
N THR A 8 -4.93 6.44 0.38
CA THR A 8 -4.86 6.53 -1.08
C THR A 8 -3.69 5.69 -1.57
N VAL A 9 -3.90 4.88 -2.60
CA VAL A 9 -2.79 4.19 -3.28
C VAL A 9 -2.48 4.96 -4.56
N ALA A 10 -1.23 5.37 -4.73
CA ALA A 10 -0.81 6.23 -5.84
C ALA A 10 0.59 5.86 -6.33
N SER A 11 0.90 6.20 -7.58
CA SER A 11 2.28 6.23 -8.07
C SER A 11 2.79 7.65 -7.93
N VAL A 12 3.94 7.84 -7.28
CA VAL A 12 4.55 9.15 -7.04
C VAL A 12 5.90 9.25 -7.77
N PRO A 13 6.31 10.43 -8.26
CA PRO A 13 7.51 10.56 -9.11
C PRO A 13 8.83 10.20 -8.43
N ASP A 14 8.87 10.25 -7.10
CA ASP A 14 10.04 10.09 -6.25
C ASP A 14 10.18 8.68 -5.65
N ARG A 15 9.29 7.75 -6.01
CA ARG A 15 9.32 6.35 -5.54
C ARG A 15 9.33 5.40 -6.73
N GLU A 16 10.06 4.30 -6.55
CA GLU A 16 9.96 3.16 -7.46
C GLU A 16 8.71 2.34 -7.05
N GLY A 17 7.64 2.43 -7.84
CA GLY A 17 6.39 1.70 -7.60
C GLY A 17 5.25 2.54 -7.03
N LEU A 18 4.27 1.86 -6.45
CA LEU A 18 3.14 2.46 -5.76
C LEU A 18 3.48 2.73 -4.29
N VAL A 19 2.78 3.70 -3.73
CA VAL A 19 2.75 3.98 -2.31
C VAL A 19 1.32 3.97 -1.80
N ALA A 20 1.15 3.64 -0.53
CA ALA A 20 -0.10 3.85 0.20
C ALA A 20 0.07 5.05 1.13
N GLU A 21 -0.47 6.18 0.72
CA GLU A 21 -0.46 7.43 1.47
C GLU A 21 -1.44 7.37 2.64
N LEU A 22 -1.01 7.90 3.79
CA LEU A 22 -1.78 7.98 5.03
C LEU A 22 -2.17 9.43 5.28
N TRP A 23 -3.48 9.70 5.25
CA TRP A 23 -4.05 11.06 5.33
C TRP A 23 -4.85 11.24 6.62
N TYR A 24 -4.85 12.46 7.17
CA TYR A 24 -5.69 12.89 8.29
C TYR A 24 -6.39 14.21 7.97
N GLY A 25 -7.60 14.11 7.43
CA GLY A 25 -8.21 15.20 6.66
C GLY A 25 -7.40 15.45 5.39
N ASP A 26 -7.01 16.71 5.16
CA ASP A 26 -6.26 17.12 3.96
C ASP A 26 -4.73 17.07 4.13
N GLU A 27 -4.26 16.55 5.28
CA GLU A 27 -2.84 16.54 5.61
C GLU A 27 -2.30 15.10 5.59
N GLN A 28 -1.23 14.89 4.84
CA GLN A 28 -0.54 13.60 4.81
C GLN A 28 0.38 13.49 6.03
N TRP A 29 0.22 12.41 6.80
CA TRP A 29 1.04 12.18 7.99
C TRP A 29 2.06 11.07 7.79
N GLY A 30 1.93 10.29 6.71
CA GLY A 30 2.95 9.32 6.32
C GLY A 30 2.59 8.59 5.03
N GLU A 31 3.41 7.61 4.70
CA GLU A 31 3.20 6.70 3.57
C GLU A 31 3.84 5.36 3.85
N ILE A 32 3.26 4.31 3.29
CA ILE A 32 3.85 2.98 3.21
C ILE A 32 4.27 2.74 1.77
N PHE A 33 5.49 2.26 1.58
CA PHE A 33 6.04 1.95 0.26
C PHE A 33 6.93 0.71 0.35
N GLN A 34 7.16 0.08 -0.80
CA GLN A 34 8.05 -1.07 -0.89
C GLN A 34 9.47 -0.61 -1.27
N GLU A 35 10.47 -1.14 -0.56
CA GLU A 35 11.88 -0.92 -0.84
C GLU A 35 12.56 -2.30 -0.91
N GLY A 36 12.71 -2.83 -2.13
CA GLY A 36 13.07 -4.23 -2.35
C GLY A 36 11.96 -5.16 -1.86
N ASP A 37 12.28 -6.10 -0.97
CA ASP A 37 11.31 -7.05 -0.39
C ASP A 37 10.69 -6.56 0.94
N GLU A 38 11.06 -5.35 1.38
CA GLU A 38 10.62 -4.80 2.66
C GLU A 38 9.58 -3.69 2.48
N LEU A 39 8.57 -3.68 3.33
CA LEU A 39 7.66 -2.55 3.47
C LEU A 39 8.23 -1.55 4.47
N ARG A 40 8.36 -0.31 4.04
CA ARG A 40 8.80 0.83 4.85
C ARG A 40 7.62 1.74 5.17
N LEU A 41 7.70 2.39 6.32
CA LEU A 41 6.79 3.47 6.74
C LEU A 41 7.60 4.74 6.89
N ALA A 42 7.28 5.76 6.10
CA ALA A 42 7.75 7.12 6.33
C ALA A 42 6.68 7.90 7.10
N LEU A 43 7.11 8.68 8.10
CA LEU A 43 6.26 9.58 8.86
C LEU A 43 6.71 11.02 8.61
N TYR A 44 5.76 11.88 8.26
CA TYR A 44 6.03 13.28 7.99
C TYR A 44 5.78 14.14 9.23
N PRO A 45 6.53 15.24 9.41
CA PRO A 45 6.23 16.19 10.46
C PRO A 45 4.83 16.78 10.25
N ASN A 46 4.13 17.09 11.34
CA ASN A 46 2.87 17.80 11.23
C ASN A 46 3.14 19.22 10.66
N PRO A 47 2.43 19.66 9.60
CA PRO A 47 2.62 20.97 9.00
C PRO A 47 2.52 22.14 9.98
N ASN A 48 1.79 21.96 11.09
CA ASN A 48 1.67 22.97 12.14
C ASN A 48 2.86 23.00 13.13
N HIS A 49 3.94 22.26 12.86
CA HIS A 49 5.13 22.11 13.71
C HIS A 49 4.85 21.54 15.12
N SER A 50 3.73 20.85 15.30
CA SER A 50 3.41 20.11 16.53
C SER A 50 3.52 18.60 16.33
N PHE A 51 3.18 17.82 17.35
CA PHE A 51 3.06 16.37 17.20
C PHE A 51 1.76 16.02 16.49
N TRP A 52 1.78 14.93 15.73
CA TRP A 52 0.55 14.24 15.38
C TRP A 52 -0.10 13.71 16.66
N ASN A 53 -1.40 13.95 16.80
CA ASN A 53 -2.17 13.48 17.95
C ASN A 53 -3.43 12.80 17.44
N PHE A 54 -3.43 11.48 17.54
CA PHE A 54 -4.48 10.59 17.03
C PHE A 54 -4.91 9.63 18.12
N ASP A 55 -6.07 9.00 17.92
CA ASP A 55 -6.32 7.74 18.61
C ASP A 55 -5.33 6.68 18.10
N SER A 56 -4.74 5.92 19.04
CA SER A 56 -3.71 4.93 18.71
C SER A 56 -4.25 3.72 17.98
N GLY A 57 -5.50 3.32 18.24
CA GLY A 57 -6.19 2.25 17.55
C GLY A 57 -6.49 2.62 16.10
N ASP A 58 -6.99 3.84 15.87
CA ASP A 58 -7.25 4.33 14.52
C ASP A 58 -5.97 4.43 13.69
N ALA A 59 -4.88 4.95 14.26
CA ALA A 59 -3.58 5.02 13.59
C ALA A 59 -3.04 3.62 13.22
N ALA A 60 -3.11 2.66 14.15
CA ALA A 60 -2.67 1.29 13.89
C ALA A 60 -3.51 0.63 12.80
N ASN A 61 -4.84 0.82 12.84
CA ASN A 61 -5.76 0.28 11.83
C ASN A 61 -5.51 0.88 10.44
N ALA A 62 -5.23 2.18 10.37
CA ALA A 62 -4.88 2.84 9.12
C ALA A 62 -3.59 2.26 8.50
N ILE A 63 -2.54 2.08 9.30
CA ILE A 63 -1.27 1.47 8.87
C ILE A 63 -1.50 0.05 8.34
N GLN A 64 -2.23 -0.80 9.08
CA GLN A 64 -2.51 -2.18 8.64
C GLN A 64 -3.33 -2.22 7.35
N THR A 65 -4.32 -1.34 7.23
CA THR A 65 -5.17 -1.25 6.04
C THR A 65 -4.38 -0.77 4.82
N ALA A 66 -3.50 0.21 5.00
CA ALA A 66 -2.65 0.74 3.94
C ALA A 66 -1.67 -0.33 3.43
N LYS A 67 -1.02 -1.06 4.33
CA LYS A 67 -0.19 -2.22 3.98
C LYS A 67 -0.96 -3.24 3.14
N LYS A 68 -2.16 -3.61 3.57
CA LYS A 68 -2.99 -4.58 2.84
C LYS A 68 -3.33 -4.08 1.43
N LYS A 69 -3.80 -2.83 1.32
CA LYS A 69 -4.17 -2.24 0.03
C LYS A 69 -3.00 -2.16 -0.94
N LEU A 70 -1.81 -1.79 -0.45
CA LEU A 70 -0.61 -1.72 -1.27
C LEU A 70 -0.27 -3.09 -1.87
N LEU A 71 -0.20 -4.13 -1.03
CA LEU A 71 0.10 -5.51 -1.46
C LEU A 71 -0.97 -6.12 -2.38
N GLU A 72 -2.24 -5.73 -2.24
CA GLU A 72 -3.30 -6.15 -3.16
C GLU A 72 -3.20 -5.47 -4.52
N THR A 73 -2.64 -4.25 -4.56
CA THR A 73 -2.52 -3.43 -5.77
C THR A 73 -1.22 -3.69 -6.52
N GLU A 74 -0.16 -4.09 -5.83
CA GLU A 74 1.10 -4.59 -6.38
C GLU A 74 1.22 -6.11 -6.20
N PRO A 75 0.37 -6.90 -6.90
CA PRO A 75 0.45 -8.34 -6.78
C PRO A 75 1.78 -8.83 -7.35
N ASP A 76 2.61 -9.41 -6.49
CA ASP A 76 3.89 -10.08 -6.77
C ASP A 76 3.99 -10.47 -8.25
N THR A 77 4.74 -9.66 -9.00
CA THR A 77 4.85 -9.78 -10.46
C THR A 77 5.32 -11.19 -10.85
N ASP A 78 6.10 -11.83 -9.98
CA ASP A 78 6.62 -13.18 -10.17
C ASP A 78 5.59 -14.29 -9.91
N ALA A 79 4.77 -14.16 -8.85
CA ALA A 79 3.76 -15.17 -8.50
C ALA A 79 2.61 -15.23 -9.53
N GLN A 80 2.25 -14.09 -10.13
CA GLN A 80 1.23 -14.04 -11.17
C GLN A 80 1.73 -14.53 -12.54
N ILE A 81 3.01 -14.33 -12.88
CA ILE A 81 3.58 -14.89 -14.11
C ILE A 81 3.61 -16.42 -14.03
N ILE A 82 4.06 -16.98 -12.90
CA ILE A 82 4.14 -18.43 -12.70
C ILE A 82 2.75 -19.09 -12.75
N SER A 83 1.73 -18.50 -12.11
CA SER A 83 0.37 -19.05 -12.13
C SER A 83 -0.31 -18.96 -13.51
N LYS A 84 -0.07 -17.90 -14.29
CA LYS A 84 -0.58 -17.79 -15.68
C LYS A 84 0.08 -18.82 -16.61
N ILE A 85 1.38 -19.10 -16.45
CA ILE A 85 2.09 -20.12 -17.24
C ILE A 85 1.59 -21.54 -16.92
N HIS A 86 1.30 -21.86 -15.65
CA HIS A 86 0.83 -23.19 -15.26
C HIS A 86 -0.58 -23.52 -15.79
N ARG A 87 -1.47 -22.52 -15.84
CA ARG A 87 -2.83 -22.69 -16.40
C ARG A 87 -2.84 -22.87 -17.92
N ALA A 88 -1.88 -22.27 -18.64
CA ALA A 88 -1.78 -22.42 -20.08
C ALA A 88 -1.30 -23.82 -20.53
N ARG A 89 -0.50 -24.52 -19.70
CA ARG A 89 0.04 -25.85 -20.03
C ARG A 89 -0.90 -27.03 -19.77
N THR A 90 -1.93 -26.83 -18.96
CA THR A 90 -2.87 -27.90 -18.56
C THR A 90 -4.17 -27.92 -19.39
N GLY A 91 -4.34 -26.96 -20.32
CA GLY A 91 -5.57 -26.79 -21.12
C GLY A 91 -5.59 -27.41 -22.51
N THR A 92 -4.50 -28.04 -23.00
CA THR A 92 -4.48 -28.68 -24.33
C THR A 92 -4.45 -30.20 -24.22
N GLY A 93 -5.50 -30.78 -23.63
CA GLY A 93 -5.85 -32.17 -23.89
C GLY A 93 -6.68 -32.21 -25.17
N LEU A 94 -6.07 -32.57 -26.31
CA LEU A 94 -6.83 -32.96 -27.50
C LEU A 94 -7.66 -34.20 -27.15
N PRO A 95 -8.98 -34.22 -27.39
CA PRO A 95 -9.71 -35.47 -27.39
C PRO A 95 -9.31 -36.29 -28.62
N ILE A 96 -8.99 -37.55 -28.37
CA ILE A 96 -8.87 -38.65 -29.35
C ILE A 96 -10.23 -38.97 -29.95
#